data_AF-A0A2N3BLP2-F1
#
_entry.id   AF-A0A2N3BLP2-F1
#
_cell.length_a   1.000
_cell.length_b   1.000
_cell.length_c   1.000
_cell.angle_alpha   90.00
_cell.angle_beta   90.00
_cell.angle_gamma   90.00
#
_symmetry.space_group_name_H-M   'P 1'
#
loop_
_entity.id
_entity.type
_entity.pdbx_description
1 polymer ?
#
loop_
_entity_poly.entity_id
_entity_poly.type
_entity_poly.pdbx_seq_one_letter_code
_entity_poly.pdbx_strand_id
1 'polypeptide(L)' 'DSQGATEGTVKNLTAEAIADITSTGETLRANHLKILADGLIHQSQATLYAARAADWGNGAKAMLDPLLARLGLTSAAF' A
#
# COMPACT_ATOMS: atom_id res chain seq x y z
N ASP A 1 17.45 0.46 10.17
CA ASP A 1 16.86 -0.21 11.36
C ASP A 1 15.59 0.46 11.83
N SER A 2 14.46 0.00 11.31
CA SER A 2 13.17 0.20 11.99
C SER A 2 12.99 -0.95 12.97
N GLN A 3 13.60 -0.82 14.15
CA GLN A 3 13.47 -1.73 15.28
C GLN A 3 12.04 -1.66 15.81
N GLY A 4 11.08 -2.35 15.17
CA GLY A 4 9.71 -2.57 15.66
C GLY A 4 8.91 -1.31 16.02
N ALA A 5 7.86 -1.03 15.24
CA ALA A 5 6.90 0.07 15.43
C ALA A 5 7.53 1.47 15.26
N THR A 6 7.22 2.13 14.14
CA THR A 6 7.66 3.50 13.82
C THR A 6 7.25 4.48 14.92
N GLU A 7 6.15 4.20 15.63
CA GLU A 7 5.60 4.96 16.75
C GLU A 7 6.56 5.09 17.94
N GLY A 8 7.47 4.13 18.12
CA GLY A 8 8.46 4.17 19.19
C GLY A 8 9.42 5.36 19.07
N THR A 9 9.60 5.91 17.87
CA THR A 9 10.50 7.06 17.63
C THR A 9 9.98 8.34 18.28
N VAL A 10 8.66 8.58 18.24
CA VAL A 10 8.03 9.72 18.93
C VAL A 10 8.12 9.51 20.44
N LYS A 11 7.82 8.30 20.92
CA LYS A 11 7.88 7.95 22.35
C LYS A 11 9.27 8.12 22.95
N ASN A 12 10.31 7.79 22.19
CA ASN A 12 11.71 7.86 22.61
C ASN A 12 12.38 9.20 22.28
N LEU A 13 11.62 10.19 21.83
CA LEU A 13 12.10 11.54 21.51
C LEU A 13 13.19 11.57 20.42
N THR A 14 13.17 10.59 19.51
CA THR A 14 14.08 10.53 18.36
C THR A 14 13.44 11.08 17.09
N ALA A 15 12.13 11.33 17.10
CA ALA A 15 11.39 12.03 16.06
C ALA A 15 10.20 12.81 16.66
N GLU A 16 9.73 13.85 15.97
CA GLU A 16 8.55 14.64 16.36
C GLU A 16 7.27 14.16 15.64
N ALA A 17 7.43 13.46 14.52
CA ALA A 17 6.35 12.91 13.71
C ALA A 17 6.83 11.68 12.93
N ILE A 18 5.87 10.87 12.48
CA ILE A 18 6.11 9.70 11.64
C ILE A 18 5.23 9.75 10.39
N ALA A 19 5.70 9.14 9.32
CA ALA A 19 4.89 8.79 8.17
C ALA A 19 4.79 7.26 8.13
N ASP A 20 3.56 6.75 8.18
CA ASP A 20 3.31 5.31 8.19
C ASP A 20 2.05 4.97 7.40
N ILE A 21 1.97 3.74 6.92
CA ILE A 21 0.77 3.22 6.24
C ILE A 21 -0.22 2.82 7.32
N THR A 22 -1.37 3.50 7.34
CA THR A 22 -2.45 3.20 8.28
C THR A 22 -3.73 2.87 7.53
N SER A 23 -4.51 1.94 8.10
CA SER A 23 -5.88 1.64 7.65
C SER A 23 -6.89 2.15 8.68
N THR A 24 -7.03 1.45 9.82
CA THR A 24 -8.02 1.79 10.85
C THR A 24 -7.55 2.88 11.83
N GLY A 25 -6.26 3.20 11.85
CA GLY A 25 -5.65 4.09 12.85
C GLY A 25 -5.47 3.46 14.24
N GLU A 26 -5.75 2.16 14.43
CA GLU A 26 -5.70 1.54 15.75
C GLU A 26 -4.30 1.54 16.37
N THR A 27 -3.26 1.28 15.57
CA THR A 27 -1.86 1.34 16.05
C THR A 27 -1.47 2.74 16.51
N LEU A 28 -1.91 3.79 15.79
CA LEU A 28 -1.67 5.18 16.19
C LEU A 28 -2.38 5.49 17.51
N ARG A 29 -3.65 5.11 17.65
CA ARG A 29 -4.44 5.33 18.86
C ARG A 29 -3.85 4.61 20.07
N ALA A 30 -3.39 3.38 19.91
CA ALA A 30 -2.73 2.60 20.97
C ALA A 30 -1.43 3.23 21.46
N ASN A 31 -0.81 4.10 20.65
CA ASN A 31 0.43 4.82 20.97
C ASN A 31 0.21 6.32 21.25
N HIS A 32 -1.02 6.75 21.49
CA HIS A 32 -1.38 8.15 21.75
C HIS A 32 -1.01 9.12 20.60
N LEU A 33 -0.94 8.61 19.38
CA LEU A 33 -0.71 9.39 18.18
C LEU A 33 -2.05 9.69 17.48
N LYS A 34 -2.05 10.74 16.67
CA LYS A 34 -3.18 11.11 15.79
C LYS A 34 -2.68 11.46 14.41
N ILE A 35 -3.52 11.23 13.41
CA ILE A 35 -3.29 11.73 12.05
C ILE A 35 -3.46 13.26 12.06
N LEU A 36 -2.55 13.99 11.42
CA LEU A 36 -2.66 15.43 11.24
C LEU A 36 -3.77 15.76 10.23
N ALA A 37 -4.43 16.90 10.37
CA ALA A 37 -5.58 17.26 9.52
C ALA A 37 -5.23 17.30 8.02
N ASP A 38 -3.99 17.68 7.70
CA ASP A 38 -3.37 17.71 6.38
C ASP A 38 -2.34 16.58 6.16
N GLY A 39 -2.31 15.60 7.07
CA GLY A 39 -1.30 14.52 7.09
C GLY A 39 -1.56 13.38 6.10
N LEU A 40 -2.65 13.43 5.33
CA LEU A 40 -2.91 12.43 4.29
C LEU A 40 -2.03 12.70 3.07
N ILE A 41 -0.98 11.89 2.93
CA ILE A 41 -0.06 11.99 1.80
C ILE A 41 -0.64 11.31 0.56
N HIS A 42 -1.13 10.07 0.70
CA HIS A 42 -1.64 9.28 -0.42
C HIS A 42 -2.68 8.26 0.05
N GLN A 43 -3.85 8.23 -0.61
CA GLN A 43 -4.81 7.14 -0.43
C GLN A 43 -4.36 5.95 -1.28
N SER A 44 -3.93 4.88 -0.62
CA SER A 44 -3.46 3.69 -1.28
C SER A 44 -4.55 2.62 -1.37
N GLN A 45 -4.48 1.82 -2.42
CA GLN A 45 -5.29 0.61 -2.60
C GLN A 45 -4.49 -0.43 -3.37
N ALA A 46 -4.86 -1.70 -3.21
CA ALA A 46 -4.34 -2.75 -4.07
C ALA A 46 -4.70 -2.44 -5.53
N THR A 47 -3.71 -2.54 -6.42
CA THR A 47 -3.85 -2.23 -7.85
C THR A 47 -3.11 -3.29 -8.65
N LEU A 48 -3.77 -3.89 -9.64
CA LEU A 48 -3.14 -4.81 -10.58
C LEU A 48 -2.40 -4.01 -11.66
N TYR A 49 -1.09 -4.24 -11.79
CA TYR A 49 -0.26 -3.61 -12.83
C TYR A 49 0.19 -4.63 -13.87
N ALA A 50 0.21 -4.22 -15.13
CA ALA A 50 0.74 -4.99 -16.26
C ALA A 50 2.01 -4.32 -16.80
N ALA A 51 3.09 -5.09 -16.92
CA ALA A 51 4.33 -4.60 -17.50
C ALA A 51 4.20 -4.48 -19.02
N ARG A 52 4.39 -3.27 -19.56
CA ARG A 52 4.29 -2.99 -21.01
C ARG A 52 5.34 -3.71 -21.85
N ALA A 53 6.52 -3.96 -21.28
CA ALA A 53 7.66 -4.56 -21.96
C ALA A 53 7.86 -6.06 -21.64
N ALA A 54 6.91 -6.69 -20.93
CA ALA A 54 7.00 -8.12 -20.65
C ALA A 54 6.69 -8.94 -21.91
N ASP A 55 7.29 -10.12 -22.02
CA ASP A 55 6.87 -11.11 -23.01
C ASP A 55 5.55 -11.74 -22.57
N TRP A 56 4.46 -11.30 -23.20
CA TRP A 56 3.12 -11.84 -22.99
C TRP A 56 2.80 -13.07 -23.85
N GLY A 57 3.67 -13.41 -24.81
CA GLY A 57 3.54 -14.54 -25.72
C GLY A 57 3.94 -15.89 -25.09
N ASN A 58 4.64 -15.87 -23.96
CA ASN A 58 5.08 -17.06 -23.22
C ASN A 58 3.97 -17.86 -22.49
N GLY A 59 2.69 -17.54 -22.74
CA GLY A 59 1.54 -18.11 -22.06
C GLY A 59 0.97 -17.24 -20.93
N ALA A 60 1.66 -16.19 -20.48
CA ALA A 60 1.16 -15.28 -19.45
C ALA A 60 -0.15 -14.59 -19.85
N LYS A 61 -0.31 -14.23 -21.13
CA LYS A 61 -1.56 -13.63 -21.65
C LYS A 61 -2.76 -14.56 -21.50
N ALA A 62 -2.57 -15.87 -21.64
CA ALA A 62 -3.65 -16.84 -21.47
C ALA A 62 -4.13 -16.94 -20.01
N MET A 63 -3.25 -16.62 -19.05
CA MET A 63 -3.59 -16.61 -17.61
C MET A 63 -4.17 -15.28 -17.13
N LEU A 64 -4.09 -14.22 -17.95
CA LEU A 64 -4.55 -12.90 -17.56
C LEU A 64 -6.08 -12.83 -17.48
N ASP A 65 -6.79 -13.31 -18.51
CA ASP A 65 -8.26 -13.31 -18.52
C ASP A 65 -8.89 -14.04 -17.32
N PRO A 66 -8.47 -15.27 -16.95
CA PRO A 66 -9.04 -15.93 -15.77
C PRO A 66 -8.67 -15.21 -14.47
N LEU A 67 -7.50 -14.57 -14.37
CA LEU A 67 -7.14 -13.76 -13.21
C LEU A 67 -8.04 -12.51 -13.10
N LEU A 68 -8.24 -11.79 -14.21
CA LEU A 68 -9.10 -10.61 -14.26
C LEU A 68 -10.53 -10.97 -13.87
N ALA A 69 -11.08 -12.08 -14.38
CA ALA A 69 -12.40 -12.56 -14.01
C ALA A 69 -12.53 -12.85 -12.50
N ARG A 70 -11.52 -13.47 -11.89
CA ARG A 70 -11.49 -13.73 -10.43
C ARG A 70 -11.41 -12.46 -9.59
N LEU A 71 -10.79 -11.42 -10.13
CA LEU A 71 -10.66 -10.11 -9.47
C LEU A 71 -11.83 -9.16 -9.79
N GLY A 72 -12.77 -9.56 -10.65
CA GLY A 72 -13.86 -8.71 -11.11
C GLY A 72 -13.40 -7.52 -11.95
N LEU A 73 -12.24 -7.65 -12.61
CA LEU A 73 -11.62 -6.62 -13.44
C LEU A 73 -11.83 -6.93 -14.92
N THR A 74 -11.74 -5.90 -15.76
CA THR A 74 -11.69 -6.03 -17.21
C THR A 74 -10.30 -5.64 -17.71
N SER A 75 -9.88 -6.19 -18.85
CA SER A 75 -8.61 -5.79 -19.44
C SER A 75 -8.74 -4.39 -20.03
N ALA A 76 -7.80 -3.51 -19.68
CA ALA A 76 -7.54 -2.34 -20.50
C ALA A 76 -6.86 -2.81 -21.79
N ALA A 77 -7.07 -2.12 -22.91
CA ALA A 77 -6.32 -2.44 -24.13
C ALA A 77 -4.82 -2.16 -23.88
N PHE A 78 -3.97 -3.19 -24.03
CA PHE A 78 -2.51 -3.08 -24.03
C PHE A 78 -1.88 -4.03 -25.05
#